data_AF-A0A2V8BJC8-F1
#
_entry.id   AF-A0A2V8BJC8-F1
#
_cell.length_a   1.000
_cell.length_b   1.000
_cell.length_c   1.000
_cell.angle_alpha   90.00
_cell.angle_beta   90.00
_cell.angle_gamma   90.00
#
_symmetry.space_group_name_H-M   'P 1'
#
loop_
_entity.id
_entity.type
_entity.pdbx_description
1 polymer ?
#
loop_
_entity_poly.entity_id
_entity_poly.type
_entity_poly.pdbx_seq_one_letter_code
_entity_poly.pdbx_strand_id
1 'polypeptide(L)'
;MISSPMSPGANSILVAGQLAIVSFGFYASCLDLSPGAFNHLEMSLVLEAHAIASSGRDLEGRLLPLYFHISDTLWFQPVPVYFTALLFRLLARGGD
;
A
#
# COMPACT_ATOMS: atom_id res chain seq x y z
N MET A 1 -8.69 3.83 39.12
CA MET A 1 -7.23 3.70 38.86
C MET A 1 -7.06 3.70 37.36
N ILE A 2 -6.50 4.76 36.79
CA ILE A 2 -6.29 4.92 35.34
C ILE A 2 -4.86 4.44 35.07
N SER A 3 -4.70 3.36 34.31
CA SER A 3 -3.40 2.86 33.89
C SER A 3 -2.72 3.87 32.96
N SER A 4 -1.54 4.36 33.35
CA SER A 4 -0.73 5.24 32.50
C SER A 4 -0.28 4.50 31.22
N PRO A 5 -0.28 5.13 30.05
CA PRO A 5 0.22 4.50 28.82
C PRO A 5 1.73 4.24 28.95
N MET A 6 2.14 2.98 28.79
CA MET A 6 3.55 2.60 28.74
C MET A 6 4.15 3.10 27.42
N SER A 7 5.07 4.06 27.51
CA SER A 7 5.90 4.48 26.38
C SER A 7 6.81 3.30 25.96
N PRO A 8 6.82 2.88 24.67
CA PRO A 8 7.73 1.85 24.21
C PRO A 8 9.18 2.30 24.41
N GLY A 9 10.02 1.44 25.00
CA GLY A 9 11.46 1.71 25.06
C GLY A 9 12.08 1.72 23.67
N ALA A 10 13.20 2.43 23.48
CA ALA A 10 13.90 2.50 22.20
C ALA A 10 14.22 1.11 21.61
N ASN A 11 14.54 0.13 22.48
CA ASN A 11 14.76 -1.26 22.08
C ASN A 11 13.51 -1.92 21.49
N SER A 12 12.32 -1.61 22.02
CA SER A 12 11.06 -2.14 21.48
C SER A 12 10.78 -1.62 20.08
N ILE A 13 11.10 -0.34 19.81
CA ILE A 13 10.97 0.26 18.48
C ILE A 13 11.95 -0.40 17.51
N LEU A 14 13.19 -0.61 17.92
CA LEU A 14 14.21 -1.28 17.10
C LEU A 14 13.80 -2.71 16.75
N VAL A 15 13.35 -3.49 17.73
CA VAL A 15 12.88 -4.87 17.52
C VAL A 15 11.66 -4.90 16.60
N ALA A 16 10.68 -4.00 16.80
CA ALA A 16 9.52 -3.90 15.93
C ALA A 16 9.91 -3.54 14.48
N GLY A 17 10.87 -2.62 14.32
CA GLY A 17 11.41 -2.26 13.00
C GLY A 17 12.10 -3.43 12.31
N GLN A 18 12.94 -4.18 13.03
CA GLN A 18 13.59 -5.38 12.49
C GLN A 18 12.57 -6.43 12.07
N LEU A 19 11.56 -6.69 12.92
CA LEU A 19 10.50 -7.63 12.60
C LEU A 19 9.72 -7.21 11.36
N ALA A 20 9.41 -5.91 11.23
CA ALA A 20 8.71 -5.37 10.06
C ALA A 20 9.52 -5.55 8.77
N ILE A 21 10.83 -5.27 8.79
CA ILE A 21 11.72 -5.44 7.63
C ILE A 21 11.79 -6.91 7.21
N VAL A 22 12.03 -7.82 8.15
CA VAL A 22 12.13 -9.27 7.86
C VAL A 22 10.80 -9.80 7.31
N SER A 23 9.69 -9.42 7.93
CA SER A 23 8.34 -9.81 7.48
C SER A 23 8.04 -9.27 6.09
N PHE A 24 8.38 -8.01 5.83
CA PHE A 24 8.19 -7.38 4.52
C PHE A 24 9.02 -8.06 3.44
N GLY A 25 10.31 -8.34 3.69
CA GLY A 25 11.19 -9.01 2.73
C GLY A 25 10.74 -10.45 2.42
N PHE A 26 10.31 -11.19 3.44
CA PHE A 26 9.78 -12.54 3.26
C PHE A 26 8.47 -12.52 2.46
N TYR A 27 7.55 -11.60 2.79
CA TYR A 27 6.29 -11.43 2.07
C TYR A 27 6.52 -11.05 0.61
N ALA A 28 7.41 -10.09 0.35
CA ALA A 28 7.74 -9.63 -1.01
C ALA A 28 8.30 -10.77 -1.88
N SER A 29 9.15 -11.63 -1.31
CA SER A 29 9.73 -12.78 -2.02
C SER A 29 8.69 -13.85 -2.39
N CYS A 30 7.55 -13.85 -1.71
CA CYS A 30 6.45 -14.78 -1.95
C CYS A 30 5.36 -14.21 -2.87
N LEU A 31 5.48 -12.95 -3.34
CA LEU A 31 4.47 -12.35 -4.23
C LEU A 31 4.33 -13.11 -5.55
N ASP A 32 5.42 -13.68 -6.06
CA ASP A 32 5.46 -14.46 -7.31
C ASP A 32 4.73 -15.82 -7.20
N LEU A 33 4.36 -16.25 -5.98
CA LEU A 33 3.58 -17.47 -5.75
C LEU A 33 2.08 -17.25 -5.96
N SER A 34 1.62 -15.99 -6.09
CA SER A 34 0.23 -15.69 -6.41
C SER A 34 -0.09 -16.16 -7.84
N PRO A 35 -1.23 -16.83 -8.08
CA PRO A 35 -1.66 -17.17 -9.44
C PRO A 35 -1.62 -15.94 -10.35
N GLY A 36 -0.98 -16.04 -11.52
CA GLY A 36 -0.71 -14.91 -12.41
C GLY A 36 -1.94 -14.21 -13.00
N ALA A 37 -3.15 -14.64 -12.66
CA ALA A 37 -4.39 -13.95 -13.00
C ALA A 37 -4.82 -13.07 -11.83
N PHE A 38 -4.57 -11.75 -11.95
CA PHE A 38 -5.18 -10.78 -11.06
C PHE A 38 -6.70 -10.95 -11.09
N ASN A 39 -7.31 -10.99 -9.91
CA ASN A 39 -8.75 -10.87 -9.84
C ASN A 39 -9.17 -9.45 -10.24
N HIS A 40 -10.45 -9.26 -10.57
CA HIS A 40 -10.94 -7.97 -11.06
C HIS A 40 -10.69 -6.81 -10.07
N LEU A 41 -10.77 -7.08 -8.76
CA LEU A 41 -10.54 -6.07 -7.72
C LEU A 41 -9.08 -5.65 -7.63
N GLU A 42 -8.15 -6.61 -7.71
CA GLU A 42 -6.72 -6.35 -7.72
C GLU A 42 -6.33 -5.53 -8.94
N MET A 43 -6.90 -5.84 -10.11
CA MET A 43 -6.64 -5.07 -11.33
C MET A 43 -7.14 -3.63 -11.21
N SER A 44 -8.35 -3.41 -10.69
CA SER A 44 -8.86 -2.05 -10.44
C SER A 44 -8.00 -1.28 -9.43
N LEU A 45 -7.54 -1.91 -8.36
CA LEU A 45 -6.63 -1.29 -7.38
C LEU A 45 -5.29 -0.89 -7.99
N VAL A 46 -4.72 -1.76 -8.83
CA VAL A 46 -3.47 -1.49 -9.55
C VAL A 46 -3.64 -0.31 -10.51
N LEU A 47 -4.76 -0.25 -11.24
CA LEU A 47 -5.05 0.85 -12.17
C LEU A 47 -5.20 2.19 -11.44
N GLU A 48 -5.92 2.22 -10.32
CA GLU A 48 -6.05 3.40 -9.48
C GLU A 48 -4.69 3.88 -8.94
N ALA A 49 -3.88 2.94 -8.43
CA ALA A 49 -2.55 3.26 -7.94
C ALA A 49 -1.65 3.82 -9.04
N HIS A 50 -1.76 3.30 -10.26
CA HIS A 50 -1.01 3.79 -11.41
C HIS A 50 -1.47 5.19 -11.85
N ALA A 51 -2.77 5.46 -11.88
CA ALA A 51 -3.33 6.78 -12.18
C ALA A 51 -2.85 7.84 -11.17
N ILE A 52 -2.86 7.48 -9.88
CA ILE A 52 -2.36 8.34 -8.80
C ILE A 52 -0.84 8.54 -8.90
N ALA A 53 -0.07 7.49 -9.18
CA ALA A 53 1.38 7.59 -9.31
C ALA A 53 1.81 8.49 -10.48
N SER A 54 1.09 8.42 -11.60
CA SER A 54 1.40 9.15 -12.83
C SER A 54 0.90 10.60 -12.82
N SER A 55 -0.29 10.86 -12.27
CA SER A 55 -0.97 12.15 -12.41
C SER A 55 -1.42 12.80 -11.09
N GLY A 56 -1.38 12.05 -9.98
CA GLY A 56 -1.97 12.45 -8.71
C GLY A 56 -3.50 12.41 -8.68
N ARG A 57 -4.13 11.94 -9.76
CA ARG A 57 -5.59 11.82 -9.90
C ARG A 57 -6.00 10.35 -10.04
N ASP A 58 -7.17 10.03 -9.52
CA ASP A 58 -7.79 8.72 -9.67
C ASP A 58 -8.39 8.53 -11.09
N LEU A 59 -8.96 7.36 -11.35
CA LEU A 59 -9.59 7.05 -12.64
C LEU A 59 -10.80 7.94 -12.95
N GLU A 60 -11.45 8.51 -11.94
CA GLU A 60 -12.53 9.49 -12.09
C GLU A 60 -12.04 10.95 -12.18
N GLY A 61 -10.72 11.19 -12.16
CA GLY A 61 -10.11 12.52 -12.27
C GLY A 61 -10.09 13.35 -10.98
N ARG A 62 -10.47 12.77 -9.84
CA ARG A 62 -10.43 13.41 -8.52
C ARG A 62 -8.98 13.46 -8.03
N LEU A 63 -8.57 14.61 -7.50
CA LEU A 63 -7.22 14.82 -6.98
C LEU A 63 -7.13 14.26 -5.56
N LEU A 64 -6.21 13.30 -5.34
CA LEU A 64 -5.93 12.68 -4.04
C LEU A 64 -7.21 12.33 -3.24
N PRO A 65 -8.06 11.44 -3.77
CA PRO A 65 -9.30 11.06 -3.10
C PRO A 65 -9.03 10.34 -1.77
N LEU A 66 -9.94 10.51 -0.81
CA LEU A 66 -9.91 9.78 0.47
C LEU A 66 -10.51 8.37 0.37
N TYR A 67 -11.29 8.09 -0.69
CA TYR A 67 -11.86 6.79 -0.98
C TYR A 67 -11.86 6.56 -2.49
N PHE A 68 -11.55 5.33 -2.88
CA PHE A 68 -11.51 4.91 -4.28
C PHE A 68 -12.74 4.07 -4.62
N HIS A 69 -13.34 4.32 -5.77
CA HIS A 69 -14.50 3.60 -6.25
C HIS A 69 -14.04 2.42 -7.11
N ILE A 70 -13.86 1.25 -6.50
CA ILE A 70 -13.23 0.09 -7.15
C ILE A 70 -14.26 -0.77 -7.91
N SER A 71 -15.51 -0.77 -7.45
CA SER A 71 -16.65 -1.38 -8.14
C SER A 71 -17.95 -0.70 -7.72
N ASP A 72 -19.06 -0.97 -8.42
CA ASP A 72 -20.38 -0.36 -8.20
C ASP A 72 -20.87 -0.35 -6.75
N THR A 73 -20.39 -1.28 -5.92
CA THR A 73 -20.79 -1.42 -4.51
C THR A 73 -19.63 -1.32 -3.53
N LEU A 74 -18.39 -1.17 -4.02
CA LEU A 74 -17.20 -1.23 -3.19
C LEU A 74 -16.39 0.06 -3.23
N TRP A 75 -16.38 0.75 -2.10
CA TRP A 75 -15.45 1.82 -1.81
C TRP A 75 -14.28 1.28 -1.02
N PHE A 76 -13.08 1.63 -1.46
CA PHE A 76 -11.85 1.14 -0.85
C PHE A 76 -11.12 2.25 -0.11
N GLN A 77 -10.49 1.85 0.98
CA GLN A 77 -9.66 2.73 1.80
C GLN A 77 -8.45 3.24 1.00
N PRO A 78 -7.93 4.43 1.32
CA PRO A 78 -6.93 5.09 0.50
C PRO A 78 -5.51 4.50 0.68
N VAL A 79 -5.24 3.92 1.85
CA VAL A 79 -3.90 3.47 2.24
C VAL A 79 -3.29 2.49 1.25
N PRO A 80 -3.98 1.42 0.79
CA PRO A 80 -3.41 0.46 -0.14
C PRO A 80 -3.12 1.07 -1.52
N VAL A 81 -3.96 1.99 -1.99
CA VAL A 81 -3.77 2.67 -3.28
C VAL A 81 -2.57 3.61 -3.22
N TYR A 82 -2.47 4.44 -2.18
CA TYR A 82 -1.33 5.36 -2.03
C TYR A 82 -0.02 4.64 -1.76
N PHE A 83 -0.04 3.56 -0.97
CA PHE A 83 1.15 2.76 -0.73
C PHE A 83 1.65 2.13 -2.04
N THR A 84 0.74 1.55 -2.84
CA THR A 84 1.07 0.97 -4.14
C THR A 84 1.56 2.04 -5.13
N ALA A 85 0.92 3.21 -5.16
CA ALA A 85 1.35 4.34 -5.99
C ALA A 85 2.77 4.83 -5.63
N LEU A 86 3.09 4.86 -4.32
CA LEU A 86 4.43 5.17 -3.85
C LEU A 86 5.45 4.13 -4.33
N LEU A 87 5.12 2.84 -4.24
CA LEU A 87 5.97 1.77 -4.76
C LEU A 87 6.20 1.91 -6.26
N PHE A 88 5.16 2.19 -7.07
CA PHE A 88 5.33 2.45 -8.50
C PHE A 88 6.27 3.62 -8.76
N ARG A 89 6.15 4.72 -8.01
CA ARG A 89 7.03 5.87 -8.18
C ARG A 89 8.48 5.59 -7.77
N LEU A 90 8.70 4.74 -6.77
CA LEU A 90 10.04 4.35 -6.32
C LEU A 90 10.69 3.34 -7.27
N LEU A 91 9.94 2.33 -7.71
CA LEU A 91 10.43 1.28 -8.61
C LEU A 91 10.64 1.79 -10.03
N ALA A 92 9.73 2.63 -10.54
CA ALA A 92 9.88 3.23 -11.87
C ALA A 92 11.08 4.20 -11.96
N ARG A 93 11.56 4.71 -10.82
CA ARG A 93 12.70 5.65 -10.74
C ARG A 93 14.04 4.94 -10.51
N GLY A 94 14.04 3.63 -10.23
CA GLY A 94 15.25 2.84 -10.00
C GLY A 94 15.76 2.09 -11.24
N GLY A 95 15.13 2.29 -12.41
CA GLY A 95 15.45 1.59 -13.67
C GLY A 95 16.25 2.41 -14.68
N ASP A 96 16.90 3.50 -14.25
CA ASP A 96 17.75 4.36 -15.09
C ASP A 96 19.23 3.94 -15.00
#